data_AF-A0AAW6Z2U1-F1
#
_entry.id   AF-A0AAW6Z2U1-F1
#
_cell.length_a   1.000
_cell.length_b   1.000
_cell.length_c   1.000
_cell.angle_alpha   90.00
_cell.angle_beta   90.00
_cell.angle_gamma   90.00
#
_symmetry.space_group_name_H-M   'P 1'
#
loop_
_entity.id
_entity.type
_entity.pdbx_description
1 polymer ?
#
loop_
_entity_poly.entity_id
_entity_poly.type
_entity_poly.pdbx_seq_one_letter_code
_entity_poly.pdbx_strand_id
1 'polypeptide(L)'
;MYVYTFTGFMGNGKTLGMVLFAKMYQQKTGCTLYSNFGVKGSKPFTSFKDFLKIAQEPSTILLLDECHLDIDSRNSLSNASKYFSHIAFFLRKMRCTLMLTTPLFSNVDSRFREITYVYVPVRKDKNYFYYPIVDYQDDRLLKTMKMKKENAFELAKGAFETHSMVTPLEYPANKAEFDSLLVDLKKTNDLYYETLDKLKMLRQLKQAI
;
A
#
# COMPACT_ATOMS: atom_id res chain seq x y z
N MET A 1 1.88 0.98 -10.53
CA MET A 1 2.80 0.47 -9.51
C MET A 1 1.95 -0.39 -8.57
N TYR A 2 2.10 -1.72 -8.47
CA TYR A 2 3.27 -2.57 -8.18
C TYR A 2 3.47 -2.63 -6.68
N VAL A 3 3.02 -3.73 -6.09
CA VAL A 3 3.06 -3.98 -4.66
C VAL A 3 4.51 -3.89 -4.17
N TYR A 4 4.74 -3.06 -3.14
CA TYR A 4 6.00 -2.98 -2.42
C TYR A 4 5.92 -3.84 -1.18
N THR A 5 6.94 -4.64 -0.91
CA THR A 5 7.01 -5.42 0.32
C THR A 5 8.32 -5.16 1.06
N PHE A 6 8.22 -4.54 2.23
CA PHE A 6 9.33 -4.26 3.13
C PHE A 6 9.46 -5.39 4.15
N THR A 7 10.62 -6.05 4.20
CA THR A 7 10.84 -7.24 5.04
C THR A 7 12.07 -7.12 5.93
N GLY A 8 12.19 -8.00 6.93
CA GLY A 8 13.28 -7.97 7.91
C GLY A 8 12.78 -8.09 9.35
N PHE A 9 13.70 -8.24 10.30
CA PHE A 9 13.35 -8.46 11.71
C PHE A 9 12.65 -7.25 12.36
N MET A 10 12.00 -7.47 13.50
CA MET A 10 11.40 -6.40 14.30
C MET A 10 12.49 -5.36 14.66
N GLY A 11 12.13 -4.09 14.60
CA GLY A 11 13.07 -2.99 14.86
C GLY A 11 14.15 -2.76 13.79
N ASN A 12 14.09 -3.41 12.62
CA ASN A 12 14.98 -3.11 11.48
C ASN A 12 14.58 -1.85 10.69
N GLY A 13 13.48 -1.18 11.05
CA GLY A 13 13.04 0.04 10.39
C GLY A 13 12.17 -0.16 9.15
N LYS A 14 11.48 -1.30 9.02
CA LYS A 14 10.57 -1.58 7.89
C LYS A 14 9.46 -0.55 7.76
N THR A 15 8.67 -0.36 8.82
CA THR A 15 7.57 0.59 8.91
C THR A 15 8.06 2.02 8.66
N LEU A 16 9.20 2.38 9.26
CA LEU A 16 9.87 3.66 9.04
C LEU A 16 10.23 3.87 7.55
N GLY A 17 10.90 2.90 6.93
CA GLY A 17 11.25 2.94 5.52
C GLY A 17 10.01 3.08 4.64
N MET A 18 8.99 2.26 4.88
CA MET A 18 7.73 2.30 4.16
C MET A 18 7.06 3.69 4.23
N VAL A 19 6.93 4.26 5.44
CA VAL A 19 6.32 5.58 5.63
C VAL A 19 7.13 6.68 4.95
N LEU A 20 8.46 6.66 5.07
CA LEU A 20 9.32 7.67 4.45
C LEU A 20 9.26 7.61 2.93
N PHE A 21 9.21 6.40 2.35
CA PHE A 21 9.01 6.23 0.90
C PHE A 21 7.66 6.77 0.46
N ALA A 22 6.58 6.41 1.16
CA ALA A 22 5.25 6.91 0.83
C ALA A 22 5.15 8.43 0.94
N LYS A 23 5.76 9.04 1.97
CA LYS A 23 5.81 10.50 2.14
C LYS A 23 6.60 11.20 1.04
N MET A 24 7.74 10.63 0.65
CA MET A 24 8.50 11.13 -0.49
C MET A 24 7.67 11.09 -1.79
N TYR A 25 6.94 9.99 -2.05
CA TYR A 25 6.07 9.90 -3.22
C TYR A 25 4.87 10.84 -3.14
N GLN A 26 4.26 11.00 -1.97
CA GLN A 26 3.20 11.98 -1.73
C GLN A 26 3.67 13.40 -2.04
N GLN A 27 4.85 13.79 -1.58
CA GLN A 27 5.41 15.12 -1.86
C GLN A 27 5.67 15.34 -3.36
N LYS A 28 6.10 14.31 -4.09
CA LYS A 28 6.39 14.39 -5.53
C LYS A 28 5.15 14.38 -6.42
N THR A 29 4.10 13.68 -6.02
CA THR A 29 2.96 13.36 -6.89
C THR A 29 1.63 13.93 -6.41
N GLY A 30 1.55 14.37 -5.15
CA GLY A 30 0.30 14.78 -4.52
C GLY A 30 -0.64 13.61 -4.21
N CYS A 31 -0.19 12.35 -4.24
CA CYS A 31 -1.05 11.20 -3.99
C CYS A 31 -1.63 11.17 -2.56
N THR A 32 -2.83 10.63 -2.43
CA THR A 32 -3.49 10.44 -1.13
C THR A 32 -2.94 9.21 -0.42
N LEU A 33 -2.57 9.33 0.85
CA LEU A 33 -2.11 8.21 1.66
C LEU A 33 -3.26 7.61 2.46
N TYR A 34 -3.29 6.29 2.55
CA TYR A 34 -4.16 5.51 3.42
C TYR A 34 -3.33 4.57 4.30
N SER A 35 -3.72 4.32 5.56
CA SER A 35 -2.99 3.39 6.43
C SER A 35 -3.87 2.68 7.47
N ASN A 36 -3.49 1.44 7.84
CA ASN A 36 -4.11 0.68 8.95
C ASN A 36 -3.51 0.99 10.33
N PHE A 37 -2.63 1.99 10.40
CA PHE A 37 -1.96 2.48 11.60
C PHE A 37 -1.79 4.01 11.52
N GLY A 38 -1.36 4.63 12.62
CA GLY A 38 -1.27 6.09 12.76
C GLY A 38 -0.14 6.73 11.95
N VAL A 39 -0.42 7.13 10.71
CA VAL A 39 0.50 7.93 9.88
C VAL A 39 -0.02 9.36 9.75
N LYS A 40 0.81 10.36 10.04
CA LYS A 40 0.38 11.76 10.00
C LYS A 40 -0.05 12.16 8.59
N GLY A 41 -1.27 12.65 8.43
CA GLY A 41 -1.80 13.07 7.13
C GLY A 41 -2.08 11.93 6.14
N SER A 42 -2.21 10.69 6.63
CA SER A 42 -2.94 9.64 5.91
C SER A 42 -4.40 9.62 6.33
N LYS A 43 -5.25 9.08 5.47
CA LYS A 43 -6.62 8.68 5.80
C LYS A 43 -6.59 7.29 6.45
N PRO A 44 -7.47 6.99 7.42
CA PRO A 44 -7.55 5.66 7.99
C PRO A 44 -8.02 4.64 6.94
N PHE A 45 -7.49 3.42 7.02
CA PHE A 45 -7.93 2.25 6.29
C PHE A 45 -8.21 1.14 7.30
N THR A 46 -9.47 1.00 7.69
CA THR A 46 -9.90 0.09 8.76
C THR A 46 -10.85 -0.99 8.25
N SER A 47 -11.40 -0.82 7.04
CA SER A 47 -12.35 -1.75 6.44
C SER A 47 -12.11 -1.92 4.95
N PHE A 48 -12.48 -3.08 4.41
CA PHE A 48 -12.52 -3.30 2.96
C PHE A 48 -13.41 -2.31 2.21
N LYS A 49 -14.42 -1.74 2.88
CA LYS A 49 -15.26 -0.68 2.30
C LYS A 49 -14.47 0.59 2.00
N ASP A 50 -13.32 0.82 2.64
CA ASP A 50 -12.46 1.97 2.36
C ASP A 50 -11.82 1.92 0.96
N PHE A 51 -11.81 0.76 0.31
CA PHE A 51 -11.45 0.68 -1.12
C PHE A 51 -12.38 1.50 -2.01
N LEU A 52 -13.65 1.70 -1.63
CA LEU A 52 -14.56 2.60 -2.35
C LEU A 52 -14.06 4.05 -2.34
N LYS A 53 -13.50 4.49 -1.21
CA LYS A 53 -12.90 5.83 -1.10
C LYS A 53 -11.63 5.91 -1.93
N ILE A 54 -10.79 4.88 -1.87
CA ILE A 54 -9.58 4.78 -2.70
C ILE A 54 -9.90 4.87 -4.20
N ALA A 55 -10.96 4.21 -4.66
CA ALA A 55 -11.35 4.19 -6.07
C ALA A 55 -11.81 5.56 -6.61
N GLN A 56 -12.16 6.51 -5.74
CA GLN A 56 -12.53 7.89 -6.11
C GLN A 56 -11.32 8.82 -6.23
N GLU A 57 -10.19 8.42 -5.67
CA GLU A 57 -8.99 9.24 -5.65
C GLU A 57 -8.25 9.18 -7.00
N PRO A 58 -7.54 10.26 -7.36
CA PRO A 58 -6.76 10.29 -8.59
C PRO A 58 -5.51 9.42 -8.55
N SER A 59 -4.91 9.27 -7.36
CA SER A 59 -3.74 8.43 -7.12
C SER A 59 -3.59 8.21 -5.63
N THR A 60 -3.36 6.96 -5.21
CA THR A 60 -3.20 6.63 -3.79
C THR A 60 -2.02 5.72 -3.50
N ILE A 61 -1.56 5.79 -2.26
CA ILE A 61 -0.70 4.77 -1.66
C ILE A 61 -1.36 4.25 -0.39
N LEU A 62 -1.63 2.95 -0.35
CA LEU A 62 -2.11 2.23 0.83
C LEU A 62 -0.94 1.59 1.56
N LEU A 63 -0.78 1.91 2.83
CA LEU A 63 0.23 1.42 3.75
C LEU A 63 -0.39 0.39 4.69
N LEU A 64 0.04 -0.87 4.62
CA LEU A 64 -0.34 -1.88 5.60
C LEU A 64 0.88 -2.34 6.39
N ASP A 65 0.90 -2.03 7.68
CA ASP A 65 1.89 -2.55 8.60
C ASP A 65 1.47 -3.93 9.11
N GLU A 66 2.45 -4.81 9.30
CA GLU A 66 2.28 -6.19 9.76
C GLU A 66 1.23 -6.98 8.95
N CYS A 67 1.30 -6.89 7.62
CA CYS A 67 0.29 -7.45 6.70
C CYS A 67 0.11 -8.98 6.83
N HIS A 68 1.05 -9.67 7.46
CA HIS A 68 0.95 -11.10 7.75
C HIS A 68 -0.19 -11.43 8.73
N LEU A 69 -0.74 -10.46 9.46
CA LEU A 69 -1.94 -10.64 10.28
C LEU A 69 -3.21 -10.85 9.43
N ASP A 70 -3.22 -10.23 8.25
CA ASP A 70 -4.36 -10.16 7.34
C ASP A 70 -4.21 -11.13 6.14
N ILE A 71 -2.96 -11.34 5.73
CA ILE A 71 -2.54 -12.06 4.52
C ILE A 71 -1.55 -13.17 4.90
N ASP A 72 -1.91 -14.02 5.88
CA ASP A 72 -1.07 -15.14 6.34
C ASP A 72 -1.10 -16.31 5.33
N SER A 73 0.07 -16.78 4.91
CA SER A 73 0.24 -17.96 4.04
C SER A 73 -0.29 -19.24 4.67
N ARG A 74 -0.30 -19.35 6.01
CA ARG A 74 -0.84 -20.50 6.75
C ARG A 74 -2.36 -20.52 6.79
N ASN A 75 -3.01 -19.39 6.50
CA ASN A 75 -4.46 -19.27 6.46
C ASN A 75 -4.94 -18.68 5.12
N SER A 76 -4.31 -19.09 4.02
CA SER A 76 -4.64 -18.67 2.64
C SER A 76 -6.08 -19.00 2.23
N LEU A 77 -6.70 -19.99 2.90
CA LEU A 77 -8.10 -20.36 2.73
C LEU A 77 -9.08 -19.45 3.49
N SER A 78 -8.60 -18.59 4.39
CA SER A 78 -9.43 -17.60 5.06
C SER A 78 -10.09 -16.67 4.04
N ASN A 79 -11.29 -16.23 4.37
CA ASN A 79 -12.01 -15.24 3.55
C ASN A 79 -11.19 -13.95 3.42
N ALA A 80 -10.48 -13.53 4.48
CA ALA A 80 -9.60 -12.38 4.47
C ALA A 80 -8.54 -12.43 3.37
N SER A 81 -7.71 -13.47 3.36
CA SER A 81 -6.64 -13.61 2.37
C SER A 81 -7.18 -13.79 0.95
N LYS A 82 -8.30 -14.51 0.78
CA LYS A 82 -8.97 -14.65 -0.53
C LYS A 82 -9.50 -13.33 -1.08
N TYR A 83 -10.22 -12.56 -0.26
CA TYR A 83 -10.83 -11.30 -0.67
C TYR A 83 -9.77 -10.24 -0.95
N PHE A 84 -8.74 -10.14 -0.10
CA PHE A 84 -7.65 -9.21 -0.36
C PHE A 84 -6.93 -9.57 -1.66
N SER A 85 -6.59 -10.84 -1.87
CA SER A 85 -5.93 -11.28 -3.11
C SER A 85 -6.73 -10.89 -4.35
N HIS A 86 -8.05 -11.03 -4.30
CA HIS A 86 -8.91 -10.64 -5.41
C HIS A 86 -8.90 -9.12 -5.64
N ILE A 87 -8.99 -8.30 -4.58
CA ILE A 87 -8.87 -6.84 -4.70
C ILE A 87 -7.48 -6.43 -5.21
N ALA A 88 -6.43 -7.15 -4.84
CA ALA A 88 -5.06 -6.83 -5.22
C ALA A 88 -4.87 -6.78 -6.76
N PHE A 89 -5.60 -7.63 -7.51
CA PHE A 89 -5.61 -7.60 -8.97
C PHE A 89 -6.26 -6.33 -9.57
N PHE A 90 -7.07 -5.60 -8.78
CA PHE A 90 -7.72 -4.36 -9.21
C PHE A 90 -6.97 -3.09 -8.80
N LEU A 91 -5.91 -3.19 -7.99
CA LEU A 91 -5.15 -2.03 -7.49
C LEU A 91 -4.70 -1.09 -8.60
N ARG A 92 -4.21 -1.63 -9.73
CA ARG A 92 -3.80 -0.81 -10.88
C ARG A 92 -4.96 -0.03 -11.48
N LYS A 93 -6.15 -0.63 -11.59
CA LYS A 93 -7.35 0.03 -12.14
C LYS A 93 -7.82 1.14 -11.21
N MET A 94 -7.71 0.94 -9.91
CA MET A 94 -8.03 1.94 -8.87
C MET A 94 -6.92 2.98 -8.65
N ARG A 95 -5.82 2.92 -9.42
CA ARG A 95 -4.66 3.83 -9.29
C ARG A 95 -4.07 3.83 -7.87
N CYS A 96 -4.07 2.66 -7.24
CA CYS A 96 -3.59 2.44 -5.88
C CYS A 96 -2.27 1.67 -5.90
N THR A 97 -1.24 2.22 -5.22
CA THR A 97 -0.02 1.49 -4.89
C THR A 97 -0.14 0.90 -3.50
N LEU A 98 0.12 -0.39 -3.36
CA LEU A 98 0.13 -1.06 -2.06
C LEU A 98 1.56 -1.17 -1.53
N MET A 99 1.80 -0.72 -0.31
CA MET A 99 3.04 -0.91 0.43
C MET A 99 2.75 -1.72 1.69
N LEU A 100 3.49 -2.82 1.86
CA LEU A 100 3.29 -3.78 2.92
C LEU A 100 4.56 -3.92 3.77
N THR A 101 4.40 -4.15 5.07
CA THR A 101 5.49 -4.68 5.91
C THR A 101 5.17 -6.08 6.40
N THR A 102 6.20 -6.91 6.50
CA THR A 102 6.11 -8.23 7.14
C THR A 102 7.48 -8.62 7.70
N PRO A 103 7.58 -9.40 8.79
CA PRO A 103 8.86 -9.90 9.27
C PRO A 103 9.53 -10.83 8.25
N LEU A 104 8.74 -11.75 7.68
CA LEU A 104 9.19 -12.77 6.75
C LEU A 104 8.29 -12.79 5.52
N PHE A 105 8.89 -12.70 4.34
CA PHE A 105 8.14 -12.69 3.09
C PHE A 105 7.39 -14.01 2.86
N SER A 106 7.97 -15.15 3.28
CA SER A 106 7.36 -16.47 3.21
C SER A 106 6.04 -16.61 3.99
N ASN A 107 5.79 -15.71 4.95
CA ASN A 107 4.56 -15.71 5.73
C ASN A 107 3.41 -14.98 5.02
N VAL A 108 3.70 -14.28 3.92
CA VAL A 108 2.67 -13.63 3.10
C VAL A 108 2.09 -14.65 2.10
N ASP A 109 0.78 -14.66 1.91
CA ASP A 109 0.10 -15.51 0.89
C ASP A 109 0.83 -15.49 -0.46
N SER A 110 0.96 -16.65 -1.11
CA SER A 110 1.74 -16.79 -2.35
C SER A 110 1.24 -15.89 -3.48
N ARG A 111 -0.08 -15.66 -3.57
CA ARG A 111 -0.67 -14.78 -4.58
C ARG A 111 -0.18 -13.34 -4.44
N PHE A 112 0.03 -12.89 -3.19
CA PHE A 112 0.61 -11.57 -2.94
C PHE A 112 2.08 -11.52 -3.28
N ARG A 113 2.82 -12.58 -2.99
CA ARG A 113 4.24 -12.65 -3.34
C ARG A 113 4.45 -12.60 -4.85
N GLU A 114 3.63 -13.31 -5.60
CA GLU A 114 3.68 -13.35 -7.07
C GLU A 114 3.39 -11.98 -7.71
N ILE A 115 2.51 -11.18 -7.11
CA ILE A 115 2.22 -9.81 -7.57
C ILE A 115 3.11 -8.75 -6.94
N THR A 116 4.05 -9.12 -6.05
CA THR A 116 5.08 -8.19 -5.56
C THR A 116 6.01 -7.85 -6.71
N TYR A 117 6.28 -6.56 -6.86
CA TYR A 117 7.17 -6.03 -7.88
C TYR A 117 8.41 -5.42 -7.26
N VAL A 118 8.25 -4.71 -6.14
CA VAL A 118 9.37 -4.12 -5.43
C VAL A 118 9.53 -4.81 -4.09
N TYR A 119 10.62 -5.55 -3.96
CA TYR A 119 11.00 -6.20 -2.71
C TYR A 119 12.08 -5.38 -2.00
N VAL A 120 11.88 -5.11 -0.71
CA VAL A 120 12.78 -4.27 0.10
C VAL A 120 13.23 -5.03 1.36
N PRO A 121 14.30 -5.84 1.29
CA PRO A 121 14.84 -6.55 2.45
C PRO A 121 15.61 -5.61 3.36
N VAL A 122 14.92 -5.05 4.34
CA VAL A 122 15.43 -4.03 5.24
C VAL A 122 16.38 -4.63 6.27
N ARG A 123 17.56 -3.98 6.39
CA ARG A 123 18.58 -4.31 7.39
C ARG A 123 19.09 -3.04 8.06
N LYS A 124 19.71 -3.19 9.23
CA LYS A 124 20.38 -2.10 9.95
C LYS A 124 21.75 -2.52 10.45
N ASP A 125 22.62 -1.54 10.64
CA ASP A 125 23.83 -1.70 11.46
C ASP A 125 23.74 -0.79 12.70
N LYS A 126 24.88 -0.48 13.34
CA LYS A 126 24.92 0.42 14.50
C LYS A 126 24.37 1.82 14.18
N ASN A 127 24.69 2.38 13.02
CA ASN A 127 24.51 3.80 12.68
C ASN A 127 23.46 4.03 11.57
N TYR A 128 23.14 3.01 10.77
CA TYR A 128 22.36 3.17 9.54
C TYR A 128 21.25 2.13 9.39
N PHE A 129 20.19 2.56 8.71
CA PHE A 129 19.22 1.70 8.03
C PHE A 129 19.59 1.57 6.56
N TYR A 130 19.36 0.39 6.00
CA TYR A 130 19.57 0.07 4.60
C TYR A 130 18.28 -0.48 4.00
N TYR A 131 17.89 0.10 2.87
CA TYR A 131 16.73 -0.26 2.08
C TYR A 131 17.19 -0.65 0.67
N PRO A 132 17.67 -1.89 0.45
CA PRO A 132 17.88 -2.42 -0.89
C PRO A 132 16.53 -2.48 -1.60
N ILE A 133 16.41 -1.86 -2.76
CA ILE A 133 15.22 -1.85 -3.61
C ILE A 133 15.51 -2.87 -4.71
N VAL A 134 14.80 -3.99 -4.67
CA VAL A 134 14.97 -5.11 -5.59
C VAL A 134 13.74 -5.17 -6.49
N ASP A 135 13.97 -5.26 -7.80
CA ASP A 135 12.96 -5.72 -8.73
C ASP A 135 12.74 -7.21 -8.49
N TYR A 136 11.57 -7.55 -7.93
CA TYR A 136 11.29 -8.91 -7.50
C TYR A 136 11.06 -9.87 -8.69
N GLN A 137 10.58 -9.34 -9.81
CA GLN A 137 10.27 -10.17 -10.99
C GLN A 137 11.57 -10.56 -11.72
N ASP A 138 12.52 -9.62 -11.80
CA ASP A 138 13.82 -9.83 -12.46
C ASP A 138 14.94 -10.25 -11.48
N ASP A 139 14.63 -10.41 -10.19
CA ASP A 139 15.58 -10.61 -9.07
C ASP A 139 16.80 -9.68 -9.15
N ARG A 140 16.54 -8.40 -9.48
CA ARG A 140 17.60 -7.42 -9.78
C ARG A 140 17.63 -6.32 -8.74
N LEU A 141 18.78 -6.13 -8.09
CA LEU A 141 19.00 -4.96 -7.23
C LEU A 141 19.00 -3.69 -8.08
N LEU A 142 18.01 -2.82 -7.86
CA LEU A 142 17.90 -1.53 -8.56
C LEU A 142 18.76 -0.46 -7.88
N LYS A 143 18.65 -0.37 -6.55
CA LYS A 143 19.37 0.63 -5.74
C LYS A 143 19.38 0.24 -4.28
N THR A 144 20.38 0.64 -3.51
CA THR A 144 20.29 0.64 -2.04
C THR A 144 20.18 2.06 -1.53
N MET A 145 19.10 2.36 -0.81
CA MET A 145 19.00 3.60 -0.04
C MET A 145 19.57 3.38 1.36
N LYS A 146 20.35 4.34 1.84
CA LYS A 146 20.99 4.32 3.16
C LYS A 146 20.56 5.56 3.95
N MET A 147 20.23 5.38 5.22
CA MET A 147 19.77 6.46 6.09
C MET A 147 20.41 6.37 7.47
N LYS A 148 20.99 7.47 7.95
CA LYS A 148 21.47 7.58 9.33
C LYS A 148 20.29 7.44 10.29
N LYS A 149 20.45 6.68 11.37
CA LYS A 149 19.37 6.45 12.34
C LYS A 149 18.89 7.74 12.97
N GLU A 150 19.80 8.66 13.27
CA GLU A 150 19.49 9.95 13.89
C GLU A 150 18.52 10.74 12.99
N ASN A 151 18.83 10.84 11.70
CA ASN A 151 17.98 11.50 10.72
C ASN A 151 16.64 10.75 10.57
N ALA A 152 16.67 9.42 10.58
CA ALA A 152 15.48 8.60 10.42
C ALA A 152 14.50 8.82 11.59
N PHE A 153 15.01 8.89 12.82
CA PHE A 153 14.20 9.17 14.01
C PHE A 153 13.67 10.60 14.04
N GLU A 154 14.46 11.58 13.59
CA GLU A 154 13.99 12.95 13.52
C GLU A 154 12.85 13.10 12.51
N LEU A 155 12.96 12.44 11.35
CA LEU A 155 11.87 12.38 10.37
C LEU A 155 10.66 11.58 10.89
N ALA A 156 10.89 10.52 11.68
CA ALA A 156 9.83 9.69 12.25
C ALA A 156 8.92 10.47 13.20
N LYS A 157 9.49 11.33 14.07
CA LYS A 157 8.74 12.19 15.00
C LYS A 157 7.67 13.04 14.30
N GLY A 158 7.94 13.44 13.06
CA GLY A 158 7.00 14.21 12.25
C GLY A 158 6.05 13.38 11.38
N ALA A 159 6.26 12.06 11.27
CA ALA A 159 5.66 11.23 10.22
C ALA A 159 4.65 10.19 10.72
N PHE A 160 4.89 9.52 11.85
CA PHE A 160 3.96 8.50 12.39
C PHE A 160 4.24 8.18 13.87
N GLU A 161 3.21 7.73 14.58
CA GLU A 161 3.32 7.32 15.98
C GLU A 161 3.85 5.89 16.07
N THR A 162 5.03 5.71 16.67
CA THR A 162 5.72 4.41 16.73
C THR A 162 5.09 3.40 17.70
N HIS A 163 4.16 3.84 18.54
CA HIS A 163 3.51 3.00 19.55
C HIS A 163 2.07 2.62 19.20
N SER A 164 1.52 3.14 18.10
CA SER A 164 0.16 2.81 17.70
C SER A 164 0.10 1.33 17.29
N MET A 165 -0.80 0.58 17.94
CA MET A 165 -1.08 -0.79 17.53
C MET A 165 -1.73 -0.79 16.14
N VAL A 166 -1.41 -1.80 15.34
CA VAL A 166 -2.04 -2.03 14.04
C VAL A 166 -3.50 -2.41 14.27
N THR A 167 -4.42 -1.71 13.60
CA THR A 167 -5.85 -2.05 13.64
C THR A 167 -6.11 -3.21 12.68
N PRO A 168 -6.64 -4.35 13.15
CA PRO A 168 -7.08 -5.43 12.26
C PRO A 168 -8.13 -4.91 11.29
N LEU A 169 -8.07 -5.37 10.04
CA LEU A 169 -9.04 -4.93 9.04
C LEU A 169 -10.40 -5.58 9.26
N GLU A 170 -11.46 -4.81 9.05
CA GLU A 170 -12.81 -5.35 8.94
C GLU A 170 -13.04 -5.94 7.54
N TYR A 171 -13.38 -7.22 7.51
CA TYR A 171 -13.64 -7.99 6.29
C TYR A 171 -15.14 -8.20 6.06
N PRO A 172 -15.57 -8.35 4.80
CA PRO A 172 -16.89 -8.87 4.49
C PRO A 172 -17.10 -10.23 5.17
N ALA A 173 -18.23 -10.42 5.83
CA ALA A 173 -18.47 -11.63 6.63
C ALA A 173 -18.63 -12.87 5.75
N ASN A 174 -19.14 -12.68 4.53
CA ASN A 174 -19.49 -13.74 3.61
C ASN A 174 -19.24 -13.31 2.16
N LYS A 175 -19.37 -14.27 1.23
CA LYS A 175 -19.14 -14.04 -0.19
C LYS A 175 -20.13 -13.05 -0.79
N ALA A 176 -21.39 -13.06 -0.36
CA ALA A 176 -22.42 -12.17 -0.89
C ALA A 176 -22.10 -10.68 -0.58
N GLU A 177 -21.66 -10.39 0.64
CA GLU A 177 -21.19 -9.05 1.02
C GLU A 177 -19.96 -8.63 0.21
N PHE A 178 -19.02 -9.55 0.00
CA PHE A 178 -17.84 -9.26 -0.80
C PHE A 178 -18.18 -9.01 -2.28
N ASP A 179 -19.06 -9.81 -2.87
CA ASP A 179 -19.52 -9.64 -4.25
C ASP A 179 -20.27 -8.31 -4.41
N SER A 180 -21.10 -7.92 -3.44
CA SER A 180 -21.75 -6.60 -3.41
C SER A 180 -20.72 -5.47 -3.37
N LEU A 181 -19.71 -5.57 -2.51
CA LEU A 181 -18.62 -4.59 -2.44
C LEU A 181 -17.89 -4.47 -3.78
N LEU A 182 -17.62 -5.59 -4.47
CA LEU A 182 -16.96 -5.56 -5.78
C LEU A 182 -17.81 -4.86 -6.84
N VAL A 183 -19.13 -5.07 -6.84
CA VAL A 183 -20.05 -4.38 -7.75
C VAL A 183 -19.98 -2.86 -7.52
N ASP A 184 -20.04 -2.42 -6.27
CA ASP A 184 -19.98 -0.99 -5.92
C ASP A 184 -18.60 -0.38 -6.22
N LEU A 185 -17.54 -1.14 -6.00
CA LEU A 185 -16.18 -0.73 -6.30
C LEU A 185 -15.98 -0.52 -7.80
N LYS A 186 -16.50 -1.44 -8.62
CA LYS A 186 -16.48 -1.31 -10.07
C LYS A 186 -17.24 -0.08 -10.54
N LYS A 187 -18.48 0.11 -10.08
CA LYS A 187 -19.30 1.30 -10.41
C LYS A 187 -18.59 2.59 -10.04
N THR A 188 -18.01 2.64 -8.84
CA THR A 188 -17.28 3.82 -8.34
C THR A 188 -16.08 4.14 -9.21
N ASN A 189 -15.29 3.12 -9.57
CA ASN A 189 -14.13 3.29 -10.43
C ASN A 189 -14.52 3.72 -11.86
N ASP A 190 -15.57 3.12 -12.43
CA ASP A 190 -16.04 3.45 -13.78
C ASP A 190 -16.53 4.90 -13.84
N LEU A 191 -17.31 5.34 -12.85
CA LEU A 191 -17.75 6.73 -12.73
C LEU A 191 -16.58 7.73 -12.67
N TYR A 192 -15.50 7.37 -11.97
CA TYR A 192 -14.29 8.19 -11.92
C TYR A 192 -13.69 8.40 -13.32
N TYR A 193 -13.55 7.33 -14.11
CA TYR A 193 -13.01 7.41 -15.47
C TYR A 193 -13.94 8.18 -16.42
N GLU A 194 -15.24 7.94 -16.36
CA GLU A 194 -16.22 8.71 -17.14
C GLU A 194 -16.14 10.21 -16.85
N THR A 195 -15.99 10.57 -15.57
CA THR A 195 -15.84 11.96 -15.15
C THR A 195 -14.56 12.57 -15.69
N LEU A 196 -13.43 11.84 -15.60
CA LEU A 196 -12.17 12.28 -16.18
C LEU A 196 -12.25 12.51 -17.69
N ASP A 197 -12.90 11.62 -18.42
CA ASP A 197 -12.98 11.73 -19.87
C ASP A 197 -13.88 12.90 -20.29
N LYS A 198 -14.99 13.13 -19.60
CA LYS A 198 -15.81 14.35 -19.76
C LYS A 198 -14.99 15.62 -19.50
N LEU A 199 -14.18 15.65 -18.45
CA LEU A 199 -13.31 16.79 -18.13
C LEU A 199 -12.24 17.03 -19.20
N LYS A 200 -11.65 15.97 -19.78
CA LYS A 200 -10.71 16.10 -20.89
C LYS A 200 -11.38 16.68 -22.13
N MET A 201 -12.55 16.19 -22.50
CA MET A 201 -13.32 16.71 -23.63
C MET A 201 -13.65 18.20 -23.45
N LEU A 202 -14.11 18.60 -22.26
CA LEU A 202 -14.38 20.01 -21.95
C LEU A 202 -13.13 20.90 -22.06
N ARG A 203 -11.97 20.40 -21.65
CA ARG A 203 -10.69 21.13 -21.79
C ARG A 203 -10.29 21.30 -23.26
N GLN A 204 -10.49 20.26 -24.08
CA GLN A 204 -10.21 20.33 -25.51
C GLN A 204 -11.12 21.33 -26.23
N LEU A 205 -12.42 21.32 -25.92
CA LEU A 205 -13.37 22.29 -26.47
C LEU A 205 -13.00 23.73 -26.11
N LYS A 206 -12.59 23.98 -24.85
CA LYS A 206 -12.12 25.31 -24.41
C LYS A 206 -10.83 25.79 -25.08
N GLN A 207 -10.02 24.88 -25.62
CA GLN A 207 -8.79 25.24 -26.35
C GLN A 207 -9.05 25.48 -27.84
N ALA A 208 -10.19 25.01 -28.36
CA ALA A 208 -10.58 25.13 -29.76
C ALA A 208 -11.44 26.39 -30.05
N ILE A 209 -11.88 27.08 -29.01
CA ILE A 209 -12.60 28.37 -29.05
C ILE A 209 -11.62 29.44 -28.57
#